data_AF-A0A0R0F9X3-F1
#
_entry.id   AF-A0A0R0F9X3-F1
#
_cell.length_a   1.000
_cell.length_b   1.000
_cell.length_c   1.000
_cell.angle_alpha   90.00
_cell.angle_beta   90.00
_cell.angle_gamma   90.00
#
_symmetry.space_group_name_H-M   'P 1'
#
loop_
_entity.id
_entity.type
_entity.pdbx_description
1 polymer ?
#
loop_
_entity_poly.entity_id
_entity_poly.type
_entity_poly.pdbx_seq_one_letter_code
_entity_poly.pdbx_strand_id
1 'polypeptide(L)'
;MVTNLRSLAPETMSLSMEDQALSPAGSDLKCDGYGIFLVISSLLFVLYLTVHAKKNLNGVCRRGSYVVVSYYALLWLVTLFNLAWSFLQPWQCSPAKEVAWNLLSLFTASGMLCLEISLMAFLLKDNYMSGMEALAHSFHASGIIVFVDTLLKAIYVFGFGVPLFNHNVGSTHTIQWSLWIIHKLLLAAAYGFILFASFSKWKEKLPPRPTFYNYVAVMFVFSVITLFACGLAAIGAGLGNWLYDLTVLCYHSLYLPFLYVTFLADFFQEEDFLLDNAYYSEMKDAGFFDADWE
;
A
#
# COMPACT_ATOMS: atom_id res chain seq x y z
N MET A 1 94.96 -10.84 7.87
CA MET A 1 94.64 -12.08 7.13
C MET A 1 93.19 -12.42 7.50
N VAL A 2 92.17 -11.83 6.86
CA VAL A 2 91.57 -12.25 5.55
C VAL A 2 91.03 -13.69 5.72
N THR A 3 89.72 -14.00 5.74
CA THR A 3 88.52 -13.33 5.18
C THR A 3 87.21 -14.05 5.58
N ASN A 4 86.11 -13.27 5.68
CA ASN A 4 84.74 -13.49 5.14
C ASN A 4 83.87 -14.69 5.60
N LEU A 5 82.53 -14.65 5.63
CA LEU A 5 81.42 -13.76 5.17
C LEU A 5 80.16 -14.32 5.90
N ARG A 6 79.15 -13.59 6.42
CA ARG A 6 78.13 -12.75 5.76
C ARG A 6 77.11 -12.32 6.87
N SER A 7 77.05 -11.05 7.28
CA SER A 7 76.03 -10.01 6.93
C SER A 7 74.57 -10.42 7.23
N LEU A 8 73.66 -9.65 7.85
CA LEU A 8 73.59 -8.22 8.21
C LEU A 8 72.41 -8.07 9.20
N ALA A 9 72.45 -7.08 10.10
CA ALA A 9 71.27 -6.55 10.81
C ALA A 9 70.97 -5.12 10.27
N PRO A 10 70.09 -4.33 10.91
CA PRO A 10 68.69 -4.01 10.56
C PRO A 10 68.51 -2.57 10.01
N GLU A 11 67.34 -2.18 9.49
CA GLU A 11 66.92 -0.76 9.55
C GLU A 11 65.45 -0.49 9.21
N THR A 12 64.92 0.51 9.91
CA THR A 12 63.58 1.10 9.88
C THR A 12 63.43 2.21 8.83
N MET A 13 62.17 2.40 8.37
CA MET A 13 61.54 3.69 7.99
C MET A 13 61.76 4.26 6.57
N SER A 14 60.71 4.25 5.73
CA SER A 14 60.11 5.46 5.08
C SER A 14 59.08 5.15 3.96
N LEU A 15 57.88 5.71 4.13
CA LEU A 15 56.95 6.35 3.17
C LEU A 15 57.05 6.08 1.64
N SER A 16 55.96 5.53 1.07
CA SER A 16 55.22 6.01 -0.13
C SER A 16 53.91 5.18 -0.19
N MET A 17 52.69 5.72 -0.04
CA MET A 17 51.92 6.56 -0.97
C MET A 17 52.04 6.11 -2.43
N GLU A 18 51.15 5.20 -2.84
CA GLU A 18 50.33 5.21 -4.07
C GLU A 18 49.68 3.80 -4.20
N ASP A 19 48.42 3.58 -3.80
CA ASP A 19 47.20 3.82 -4.58
C ASP A 19 47.14 3.07 -5.93
N GLN A 20 46.35 1.99 -6.01
CA GLN A 20 45.13 1.93 -6.86
C GLN A 20 44.71 0.50 -7.25
N ALA A 21 43.40 0.28 -7.01
CA ALA A 21 42.48 -0.53 -7.83
C ALA A 21 42.58 -2.06 -7.75
N LEU A 22 41.97 -2.63 -6.71
CA LEU A 22 41.25 -3.91 -6.85
C LEU A 22 39.91 -3.88 -6.09
N SER A 23 38.87 -3.53 -6.85
CA SER A 23 37.43 -3.81 -6.66
C SER A 23 36.65 -3.18 -5.47
N PRO A 24 35.83 -2.14 -5.73
CA PRO A 24 34.74 -1.72 -4.86
C PRO A 24 33.40 -2.38 -5.27
N ALA A 25 33.36 -3.70 -5.45
CA ALA A 25 32.17 -4.39 -5.98
C ALA A 25 31.34 -5.16 -4.91
N GLY A 26 31.58 -4.91 -3.62
CA GLY A 26 30.99 -5.69 -2.52
C GLY A 26 29.87 -5.01 -1.73
N SER A 27 29.65 -3.70 -1.91
CA SER A 27 28.75 -2.90 -1.07
C SER A 27 27.60 -2.19 -1.81
N ASP A 28 27.66 -2.10 -3.14
CA ASP A 28 26.65 -1.39 -3.95
C ASP A 28 25.41 -2.22 -4.31
N LEU A 29 25.45 -3.55 -4.15
CA LEU A 29 24.32 -4.43 -4.50
C LEU A 29 23.15 -4.41 -3.48
N LYS A 30 23.28 -3.69 -2.36
CA LYS A 30 22.36 -3.79 -1.21
C LYS A 30 21.20 -2.79 -1.23
N CYS A 31 21.22 -1.83 -2.16
CA CYS A 31 20.12 -0.86 -2.35
C CYS A 31 19.18 -1.23 -3.52
N ASP A 32 19.35 -2.38 -4.20
CA ASP A 32 18.74 -2.59 -5.53
C ASP A 32 18.04 -3.96 -5.74
N GLY A 33 17.56 -4.62 -4.68
CA GLY A 33 17.05 -5.99 -4.81
C GLY A 33 15.66 -6.16 -5.44
N TYR A 34 14.76 -5.20 -5.24
CA TYR A 34 13.32 -5.39 -5.55
C TYR A 34 12.65 -4.21 -6.27
N GLY A 35 13.38 -3.11 -6.49
CA GLY A 35 12.81 -1.87 -7.02
C GLY A 35 12.26 -2.01 -8.44
N ILE A 36 12.93 -2.78 -9.31
CA ILE A 36 12.50 -2.94 -10.71
C ILE A 36 11.12 -3.60 -10.80
N PHE A 37 10.87 -4.65 -10.01
CA PHE A 37 9.57 -5.33 -10.01
C PHE A 37 8.45 -4.40 -9.52
N LEU A 38 8.69 -3.66 -8.43
CA LEU A 38 7.73 -2.69 -7.87
C LEU A 38 7.41 -1.56 -8.86
N VAL A 39 8.44 -1.03 -9.53
CA VAL A 39 8.29 0.02 -10.55
C VAL A 39 7.50 -0.52 -11.73
N ILE A 40 7.83 -1.70 -12.27
CA ILE A 40 7.09 -2.31 -13.38
C ILE A 40 5.62 -2.55 -12.98
N SER A 41 5.38 -3.13 -11.82
CA SER A 41 4.02 -3.41 -11.34
C SER A 41 3.20 -2.13 -11.17
N SER A 42 3.79 -1.08 -10.57
CA SER A 42 3.15 0.22 -10.40
C SER A 42 2.87 0.91 -11.73
N LEU A 43 3.82 0.86 -12.68
CA LEU A 43 3.65 1.41 -14.03
C LEU A 43 2.55 0.68 -14.80
N LEU A 44 2.52 -0.65 -14.76
CA LEU A 44 1.48 -1.45 -15.39
C LEU A 44 0.11 -1.10 -14.84
N PHE A 45 -0.02 -0.91 -13.53
CA PHE A 45 -1.29 -0.52 -12.93
C PHE A 45 -1.71 0.92 -13.30
N VAL A 46 -0.78 1.87 -13.36
CA VAL A 46 -1.06 3.24 -13.85
C VAL A 46 -1.49 3.22 -15.32
N LEU A 47 -0.80 2.46 -16.17
CA LEU A 47 -1.17 2.30 -17.57
C LEU A 47 -2.56 1.69 -17.70
N TYR A 48 -2.84 0.62 -16.94
CA TYR A 48 -4.14 -0.01 -16.88
C TYR A 48 -5.23 0.98 -16.46
N LEU A 49 -5.02 1.72 -15.37
CA LEU A 49 -5.94 2.77 -14.92
C LEU A 49 -6.11 3.86 -15.96
N THR A 50 -5.07 4.27 -16.69
CA THR A 50 -5.17 5.31 -17.74
C THR A 50 -6.02 4.83 -18.92
N VAL A 51 -5.82 3.60 -19.36
CA VAL A 51 -6.58 3.00 -20.48
C VAL A 51 -8.05 2.84 -20.08
N HIS A 52 -8.33 2.31 -18.88
CA HIS A 52 -9.68 2.19 -18.36
C HIS A 52 -10.30 3.57 -18.02
N ALA A 53 -9.50 4.54 -17.57
CA ALA A 53 -9.93 5.90 -17.31
C ALA A 53 -10.44 6.54 -18.59
N LYS A 54 -9.76 6.41 -19.72
CA LYS A 54 -10.23 7.03 -20.97
C LYS A 54 -11.59 6.49 -21.40
N LYS A 55 -11.85 5.20 -21.15
CA LYS A 55 -13.14 4.55 -21.43
C LYS A 55 -14.22 4.97 -20.42
N ASN A 56 -13.84 5.07 -19.15
CA ASN A 56 -14.78 5.33 -18.05
C ASN A 56 -14.97 6.83 -17.77
N LEU A 57 -14.03 7.73 -18.07
CA LEU A 57 -14.09 9.18 -17.83
C LEU A 57 -15.20 9.85 -18.62
N ASN A 58 -15.48 9.38 -19.84
CA ASN A 58 -16.64 9.86 -20.60
C ASN A 58 -17.98 9.49 -19.93
N GLY A 59 -18.04 8.41 -19.14
CA GLY A 59 -19.18 8.04 -18.29
C GLY A 59 -19.18 8.78 -16.95
N VAL A 60 -18.02 8.81 -16.27
CA VAL A 60 -17.83 9.40 -14.94
C VAL A 60 -18.00 10.93 -14.93
N CYS A 61 -17.45 11.67 -15.90
CA CYS A 61 -17.60 13.13 -15.98
C CYS A 61 -19.01 13.59 -16.35
N ARG A 62 -19.87 12.71 -16.87
CA ARG A 62 -21.25 13.04 -17.26
C ARG A 62 -22.30 12.54 -16.27
N ARG A 63 -22.00 11.51 -15.48
CA ARG A 63 -23.05 10.63 -14.90
C ARG A 63 -22.69 9.86 -13.62
N GLY A 64 -21.46 9.93 -13.11
CA GLY A 64 -21.05 9.15 -11.92
C GLY A 64 -21.59 9.71 -10.60
N SER A 65 -21.93 8.84 -9.64
CA SER A 65 -22.21 9.27 -8.27
C SER A 65 -21.00 9.96 -7.66
N TYR A 66 -21.22 11.01 -6.84
CA TYR A 66 -20.15 11.69 -6.10
C TYR A 66 -19.26 10.72 -5.29
N VAL A 67 -19.83 9.59 -4.87
CA VAL A 67 -19.13 8.47 -4.21
C VAL A 67 -18.05 7.88 -5.12
N VAL A 68 -18.43 7.40 -6.30
CA VAL A 68 -17.54 6.69 -7.22
C VAL A 68 -16.45 7.63 -7.73
N VAL A 69 -16.81 8.89 -8.05
CA VAL A 69 -15.85 9.92 -8.45
C VAL A 69 -14.79 10.14 -7.36
N SER A 70 -15.21 10.22 -6.09
CA SER A 70 -14.29 10.47 -4.97
C SER A 70 -13.34 9.30 -4.72
N TYR A 71 -13.83 8.07 -4.68
CA TYR A 71 -12.98 6.88 -4.51
C TYR A 71 -12.04 6.68 -5.69
N TYR A 72 -12.49 7.00 -6.90
CA TYR A 72 -11.65 6.93 -8.09
C TYR A 72 -10.52 7.98 -8.06
N ALA A 73 -10.83 9.22 -7.65
CA ALA A 73 -9.82 10.26 -7.47
C ALA A 73 -8.80 9.90 -6.39
N LEU A 74 -9.27 9.33 -5.26
CA LEU A 74 -8.38 8.83 -4.20
C LEU A 74 -7.52 7.66 -4.69
N LEU A 75 -8.09 6.72 -5.43
CA LEU A 75 -7.32 5.61 -6.01
C LEU A 75 -6.21 6.14 -6.92
N TRP A 76 -6.50 7.10 -7.79
CA TRP A 76 -5.51 7.75 -8.64
C TRP A 76 -4.40 8.41 -7.83
N LEU A 77 -4.76 9.21 -6.83
CA LEU A 77 -3.82 9.90 -5.95
C LEU A 77 -2.90 8.91 -5.23
N VAL A 78 -3.45 7.86 -4.61
CA VAL A 78 -2.67 6.84 -3.90
C VAL A 78 -1.80 6.04 -4.85
N THR A 79 -2.29 5.77 -6.07
CA THR A 79 -1.49 5.09 -7.09
C THR A 79 -0.30 5.92 -7.54
N LEU A 80 -0.47 7.24 -7.70
CA LEU A 80 0.64 8.14 -8.01
C LEU A 80 1.66 8.22 -6.86
N PHE A 81 1.21 8.23 -5.61
CA PHE A 81 2.11 8.14 -4.46
C PHE A 81 2.86 6.80 -4.42
N ASN A 82 2.18 5.68 -4.68
CA ASN A 82 2.82 4.37 -4.74
C ASN A 82 3.86 4.26 -5.88
N LEU A 83 3.54 4.87 -7.04
CA LEU A 83 4.46 4.97 -8.16
C LEU A 83 5.68 5.83 -7.79
N ALA A 84 5.47 6.99 -7.19
CA ALA A 84 6.54 7.86 -6.71
C ALA A 84 7.41 7.16 -5.66
N TRP A 85 6.78 6.45 -4.71
CA TRP A 85 7.48 5.66 -3.70
C TRP A 85 8.37 4.58 -4.34
N SER A 86 7.85 3.86 -5.34
CA SER A 86 8.61 2.85 -6.09
C SER A 86 9.79 3.44 -6.86
N PHE A 87 9.60 4.58 -7.54
CA PHE A 87 10.68 5.24 -8.30
C PHE A 87 11.75 5.87 -7.40
N LEU A 88 11.35 6.39 -6.24
CA LEU A 88 12.21 7.15 -5.35
C LEU A 88 12.82 6.28 -4.25
N GLN A 89 12.70 4.96 -4.34
CA GLN A 89 13.37 4.01 -3.44
C GLN A 89 14.88 4.27 -3.27
N PRO A 90 15.64 4.69 -4.31
CA PRO A 90 17.06 5.04 -4.14
C PRO A 90 17.31 6.21 -3.17
N TRP A 91 16.31 7.06 -2.88
CA TRP A 91 16.46 8.16 -1.91
C TRP A 91 16.68 7.66 -0.49
N GLN A 92 16.29 6.43 -0.18
CA GLN A 92 16.57 5.79 1.10
C GLN A 92 18.09 5.71 1.40
N CYS A 93 18.92 5.58 0.37
CA CYS A 93 20.37 5.46 0.51
C CYS A 93 21.11 6.81 0.50
N SER A 94 20.38 7.94 0.39
CA SER A 94 20.95 9.28 0.34
C SER A 94 20.59 10.08 1.61
N PRO A 95 21.53 10.33 2.54
CA PRO A 95 21.24 11.00 3.82
C PRO A 95 20.66 12.42 3.63
N ALA A 96 21.03 13.12 2.55
CA ALA A 96 20.50 14.45 2.24
C ALA A 96 18.99 14.45 1.86
N LYS A 97 18.40 13.29 1.58
CA LYS A 97 17.01 13.14 1.11
C LYS A 97 16.14 12.33 2.08
N GLU A 98 16.64 12.03 3.27
CA GLU A 98 15.97 11.20 4.28
C GLU A 98 14.59 11.76 4.67
N VAL A 99 14.49 13.07 4.90
CA VAL A 99 13.22 13.73 5.24
C VAL A 99 12.18 13.55 4.14
N ALA A 100 12.57 13.73 2.88
CA ALA A 100 11.67 13.59 1.74
C ALA A 100 11.23 12.14 1.55
N TRP A 101 12.13 11.17 1.73
CA TRP A 101 11.82 9.75 1.69
C TRP A 101 10.84 9.33 2.79
N ASN A 102 11.06 9.81 4.01
CA ASN A 102 10.21 9.54 5.16
C ASN A 102 8.81 10.16 4.98
N LEU A 103 8.71 11.40 4.49
CA LEU A 103 7.42 12.03 4.16
C LEU A 103 6.69 11.25 3.07
N LEU A 104 7.36 10.91 1.97
CA LEU A 104 6.74 10.16 0.87
C LEU A 104 6.24 8.79 1.32
N SER A 105 7.03 8.08 2.12
CA SER A 105 6.65 6.78 2.70
C SER A 105 5.45 6.91 3.63
N LEU A 106 5.40 7.96 4.46
CA LEU A 106 4.31 8.25 5.37
C LEU A 106 3.01 8.55 4.60
N PHE A 107 3.06 9.43 3.60
CA PHE A 107 1.90 9.76 2.78
C PHE A 107 1.39 8.58 1.95
N THR A 108 2.29 7.75 1.42
CA THR A 108 1.92 6.55 0.66
C THR A 108 1.20 5.55 1.57
N ALA A 109 1.76 5.26 2.74
CA ALA A 109 1.17 4.35 3.71
C ALA A 109 -0.18 4.87 4.25
N SER A 110 -0.28 6.17 4.57
CA SER A 110 -1.53 6.77 5.02
C SER A 110 -2.59 6.78 3.93
N GLY A 111 -2.19 7.02 2.68
CA GLY A 111 -3.08 7.01 1.52
C GLY A 111 -3.70 5.64 1.29
N MET A 112 -2.87 4.59 1.28
CA MET A 112 -3.35 3.20 1.14
C MET A 112 -4.31 2.82 2.27
N LEU A 113 -3.95 3.12 3.52
CA LEU A 113 -4.79 2.82 4.69
C LEU A 113 -6.10 3.63 4.70
N CYS A 114 -6.04 4.89 4.25
CA CYS A 114 -7.24 5.72 4.07
C CYS A 114 -8.21 5.08 3.08
N LEU A 115 -7.69 4.65 1.92
CA LEU A 115 -8.48 3.96 0.91
C LEU A 115 -9.10 2.68 1.49
N GLU A 116 -8.31 1.89 2.22
CA GLU A 116 -8.73 0.67 2.90
C GLU A 116 -9.91 0.90 3.86
N ILE A 117 -9.71 1.77 4.85
CA ILE A 117 -10.68 1.97 5.94
C ILE A 117 -11.91 2.72 5.43
N SER A 118 -11.74 3.73 4.58
CA SER A 118 -12.87 4.50 4.04
C SER A 118 -13.78 3.62 3.19
N LEU A 119 -13.22 2.74 2.36
CA LEU A 119 -14.01 1.82 1.53
C LEU A 119 -14.72 0.77 2.38
N MET A 120 -14.04 0.19 3.38
CA MET A 120 -14.67 -0.76 4.31
C MET A 120 -15.80 -0.09 5.11
N ALA A 121 -15.59 1.12 5.60
CA ALA A 121 -16.60 1.87 6.35
C ALA A 121 -17.82 2.20 5.48
N PHE A 122 -17.61 2.53 4.20
CA PHE A 122 -18.70 2.76 3.25
C PHE A 122 -19.49 1.47 2.94
N LEU A 123 -18.81 0.35 2.70
CA LEU A 123 -19.45 -0.94 2.41
C LEU A 123 -20.21 -1.55 3.59
N LEU A 124 -19.81 -1.21 4.82
CA LEU A 124 -20.47 -1.65 6.04
C LEU A 124 -21.66 -0.77 6.45
N LYS A 125 -21.87 0.38 5.79
CA LYS A 125 -22.92 1.32 6.17
C LYS A 125 -24.24 0.94 5.51
N ASP A 126 -25.31 0.89 6.33
CA ASP A 126 -26.66 0.59 5.86
C ASP A 126 -27.18 1.66 4.89
N ASN A 127 -27.88 1.20 3.83
CA ASN A 127 -28.40 1.96 2.67
C ASN A 127 -29.46 3.03 2.99
N TYR A 128 -29.65 3.45 4.24
CA TYR A 128 -30.67 4.44 4.62
C TYR A 128 -30.26 5.90 4.40
N MET A 129 -28.99 6.16 4.07
CA MET A 129 -28.44 7.51 3.90
C MET A 129 -28.27 7.84 2.41
N SER A 130 -28.48 9.10 2.02
CA SER A 130 -28.11 9.56 0.67
C SER A 130 -26.62 9.29 0.44
N GLY A 131 -26.22 8.86 -0.77
CA GLY A 131 -24.85 8.39 -1.04
C GLY A 131 -23.76 9.40 -0.66
N MET A 132 -24.04 10.71 -0.79
CA MET A 132 -23.13 11.78 -0.41
C MET A 132 -22.96 11.91 1.11
N GLU A 133 -24.03 11.78 1.89
CA GLU A 133 -23.98 11.84 3.35
C GLU A 133 -23.36 10.56 3.94
N ALA A 134 -23.62 9.42 3.29
CA ALA A 134 -22.94 8.16 3.58
C ALA A 134 -21.42 8.32 3.41
N LEU A 135 -20.99 8.84 2.27
CA LEU A 135 -19.60 9.09 1.89
C LEU A 135 -18.90 10.05 2.85
N ALA A 136 -19.49 11.23 3.09
CA ALA A 136 -18.89 12.26 3.91
C ALA A 136 -18.66 11.75 5.34
N HIS A 137 -19.60 10.99 5.89
CA HIS A 137 -19.45 10.42 7.22
C HIS A 137 -18.37 9.34 7.26
N SER A 138 -18.29 8.47 6.23
CA SER A 138 -17.26 7.44 6.12
C SER A 138 -15.86 8.04 5.95
N PHE A 139 -15.71 9.07 5.12
CA PHE A 139 -14.44 9.81 4.99
C PHE A 139 -14.07 10.57 6.25
N HIS A 140 -15.04 11.15 6.95
CA HIS A 140 -14.76 11.84 8.21
C HIS A 140 -14.29 10.85 9.29
N ALA A 141 -15.00 9.72 9.47
CA ALA A 141 -14.63 8.71 10.45
C ALA A 141 -13.28 8.05 10.12
N SER A 142 -13.08 7.62 8.87
CA SER A 142 -11.80 7.05 8.43
C SER A 142 -10.66 8.07 8.47
N GLY A 143 -10.93 9.33 8.11
CA GLY A 143 -9.97 10.42 8.14
C GLY A 143 -9.41 10.67 9.54
N ILE A 144 -10.25 10.62 10.59
CA ILE A 144 -9.80 10.72 11.98
C ILE A 144 -8.86 9.55 12.33
N ILE A 145 -9.25 8.32 11.99
CA ILE A 145 -8.46 7.12 12.28
C ILE A 145 -7.09 7.20 11.58
N VAL A 146 -7.09 7.53 10.29
CA VAL A 146 -5.88 7.68 9.47
C VAL A 146 -5.01 8.81 10.00
N PHE A 147 -5.60 9.94 10.40
CA PHE A 147 -4.86 11.08 10.94
C PHE A 147 -4.14 10.70 12.23
N VAL A 148 -4.80 9.99 13.15
CA VAL A 148 -4.18 9.50 14.39
C VAL A 148 -3.05 8.51 14.10
N ASP A 149 -3.27 7.55 13.20
CA ASP A 149 -2.24 6.58 12.78
C ASP A 149 -1.03 7.28 12.13
N THR A 150 -1.29 8.26 11.27
CA THR A 150 -0.27 9.04 10.56
C THR A 150 0.51 9.92 11.53
N LEU A 151 -0.15 10.58 12.48
CA LEU A 151 0.48 11.40 13.52
C LEU A 151 1.37 10.54 14.42
N LEU A 152 0.89 9.37 14.83
CA LEU A 152 1.68 8.42 15.61
C LEU A 152 2.93 8.02 14.83
N LYS A 153 2.79 7.59 13.57
CA LYS A 153 3.94 7.24 12.70
C LYS A 153 4.90 8.42 12.50
N ALA A 154 4.39 9.64 12.34
CA ALA A 154 5.21 10.83 12.18
C ALA A 154 6.04 11.14 13.44
N ILE A 155 5.45 11.02 14.63
CA ILE A 155 6.17 11.19 15.90
C ILE A 155 7.27 10.13 16.04
N TYR A 156 7.00 8.88 15.68
CA TYR A 156 8.00 7.81 15.71
C TYR A 156 9.16 8.07 14.74
N VAL A 157 8.86 8.50 13.52
CA VAL A 157 9.88 8.74 12.49
C VAL A 157 10.70 10.00 12.76
N PHE A 158 10.04 11.13 13.00
CA PHE A 158 10.71 12.42 13.15
C PHE A 158 11.14 12.72 14.59
N GLY A 159 10.43 12.18 15.59
CA GLY A 159 10.77 12.37 17.01
C GLY A 159 11.79 11.35 17.52
N PHE A 160 11.65 10.07 17.15
CA PHE A 160 12.55 9.00 17.60
C PHE A 160 13.58 8.56 16.55
N GLY A 161 13.54 9.12 15.33
CA GLY A 161 14.51 8.83 14.27
C GLY A 161 14.43 7.39 13.73
N VAL A 162 13.29 6.71 13.89
CA VAL A 162 13.11 5.32 13.45
C VAL A 162 12.55 5.32 12.02
N PRO A 163 13.32 4.92 10.99
CA PRO A 163 12.82 4.86 9.62
C PRO A 163 11.66 3.84 9.49
N LEU A 164 10.58 4.22 8.80
CA LEU A 164 9.40 3.36 8.57
C LEU A 164 9.74 2.07 7.81
N PHE A 165 10.59 2.17 6.80
CA PHE A 165 11.06 1.04 5.99
C PHE A 165 12.58 1.05 6.04
N ASN A 166 13.20 0.13 6.76
CA ASN A 166 14.64 -0.04 6.74
C ASN A 166 14.98 -1.49 6.40
N HIS A 167 15.68 -1.70 5.29
CA HIS A 167 16.15 -3.01 4.84
C HIS A 167 17.37 -3.50 5.64
N ASN A 168 17.97 -2.61 6.45
CA ASN A 168 19.21 -2.89 7.18
C ASN A 168 18.95 -2.85 8.70
N VAL A 169 18.28 -3.89 9.21
CA VAL A 169 17.97 -4.01 10.64
C VAL A 169 18.79 -5.15 11.24
N GLY A 170 19.95 -4.78 11.79
CA GLY A 170 20.45 -5.48 12.98
C GLY A 170 19.44 -5.31 14.12
N SER A 171 19.44 -6.24 15.07
CA SER A 171 18.45 -6.47 16.15
C SER A 171 18.13 -5.30 17.10
N THR A 172 18.57 -4.08 16.81
CA THR A 172 18.67 -2.97 17.77
C THR A 172 17.40 -2.13 17.90
N HIS A 173 16.34 -2.38 17.11
CA HIS A 173 15.08 -1.61 17.18
C HIS A 173 13.85 -2.48 17.45
N THR A 174 13.82 -3.16 18.60
CA THR A 174 12.64 -3.92 19.09
C THR A 174 11.36 -3.07 19.18
N ILE A 175 11.51 -1.76 19.42
CA ILE A 175 10.40 -0.79 19.52
C ILE A 175 9.71 -0.59 18.17
N GLN A 176 10.44 -0.62 17.05
CA GLN A 176 9.86 -0.52 15.71
C GLN A 176 8.88 -1.67 15.49
N TRP A 177 9.36 -2.91 15.63
CA TRP A 177 8.55 -4.11 15.43
C TRP A 177 7.31 -4.13 16.33
N SER A 178 7.40 -3.63 17.57
CA SER A 178 6.24 -3.56 18.47
C SER A 178 5.09 -2.72 17.90
N LEU A 179 5.38 -1.55 17.32
CA LEU A 179 4.36 -0.71 16.70
C LEU A 179 3.73 -1.40 15.48
N TRP A 180 4.56 -2.00 14.63
CA TRP A 180 4.09 -2.76 13.45
C TRP A 180 3.24 -3.98 13.85
N ILE A 181 3.60 -4.67 14.93
CA ILE A 181 2.84 -5.77 15.52
C ILE A 181 1.48 -5.28 16.00
N ILE A 182 1.42 -4.21 16.80
CA ILE A 182 0.14 -3.66 17.31
C ILE A 182 -0.76 -3.26 16.15
N HIS A 183 -0.22 -2.55 15.15
CA HIS A 183 -0.97 -2.11 13.99
C HIS A 183 -1.55 -3.30 13.18
N LYS A 184 -0.72 -4.32 12.89
CA LYS A 184 -1.16 -5.50 12.14
C LYS A 184 -2.08 -6.41 12.95
N LEU A 185 -1.90 -6.47 14.27
CA LEU A 185 -2.81 -7.16 15.17
C LEU A 185 -4.19 -6.50 15.17
N LEU A 186 -4.25 -5.16 15.22
CA LEU A 186 -5.51 -4.41 15.17
C LEU A 186 -6.25 -4.66 13.85
N LEU A 187 -5.54 -4.63 12.71
CA LEU A 187 -6.11 -4.95 11.40
C LEU A 187 -6.59 -6.41 11.32
N ALA A 188 -5.78 -7.37 11.78
CA ALA A 188 -6.18 -8.77 11.82
C ALA A 188 -7.40 -9.00 12.71
N ALA A 189 -7.48 -8.33 13.86
CA ALA A 189 -8.63 -8.40 14.75
C ALA A 189 -9.89 -7.79 14.11
N ALA A 190 -9.77 -6.65 13.43
CA ALA A 190 -10.88 -6.01 12.73
C ALA A 190 -11.42 -6.90 11.59
N TYR A 191 -10.55 -7.40 10.71
CA TYR A 191 -10.95 -8.31 9.63
C TYR A 191 -11.47 -9.65 10.16
N GLY A 192 -10.83 -10.20 11.20
CA GLY A 192 -11.29 -11.40 11.88
C GLY A 192 -12.66 -11.24 12.52
N PHE A 193 -12.95 -10.06 13.09
CA PHE A 193 -14.27 -9.74 13.62
C PHE A 193 -15.33 -9.68 12.52
N ILE A 194 -15.03 -9.06 11.38
CA ILE A 194 -15.95 -9.03 10.23
C ILE A 194 -16.23 -10.44 9.71
N LEU A 195 -15.20 -11.29 9.56
CA LEU A 195 -15.38 -12.69 9.18
C LEU A 195 -16.21 -13.45 10.21
N PHE A 196 -15.94 -13.27 11.50
CA PHE A 196 -16.72 -13.92 12.55
C PHE A 196 -18.18 -13.49 12.51
N ALA A 197 -18.44 -12.19 12.33
CA ALA A 197 -19.78 -11.65 12.18
C ALA A 197 -20.50 -12.23 10.95
N SER A 198 -19.78 -12.55 9.87
CA SER A 198 -20.33 -13.18 8.66
C SER A 198 -20.84 -14.60 8.86
N PHE A 199 -20.23 -15.36 9.78
CA PHE A 199 -20.68 -16.71 10.15
C PHE A 199 -21.71 -16.71 11.29
N SER A 200 -21.89 -15.58 11.96
CA SER A 200 -22.81 -15.42 13.06
C SER A 200 -24.20 -14.96 12.60
N LYS A 201 -25.15 -14.87 13.53
CA LYS A 201 -26.49 -14.26 13.30
C LYS A 201 -26.43 -12.79 12.88
N TRP A 202 -25.26 -12.17 12.95
CA TRP A 202 -24.99 -10.79 12.57
C TRP A 202 -24.80 -10.61 11.06
N LYS A 203 -24.79 -11.71 10.29
CA LYS A 203 -24.72 -11.70 8.83
C LYS A 203 -25.77 -10.81 8.18
N GLU A 204 -26.97 -10.72 8.76
CA GLU A 204 -28.07 -9.88 8.23
C GLU A 204 -27.74 -8.37 8.21
N LYS A 205 -26.75 -7.93 9.00
CA LYS A 205 -26.27 -6.54 9.03
C LYS A 205 -25.04 -6.30 8.15
N LEU A 206 -24.50 -7.33 7.50
CA LEU A 206 -23.33 -7.23 6.65
C LEU A 206 -23.75 -7.19 5.17
N PRO A 207 -22.93 -6.57 4.30
CA PRO A 207 -23.27 -6.48 2.88
C PRO A 207 -23.46 -7.89 2.29
N PRO A 208 -24.49 -8.11 1.45
CA PRO A 208 -24.78 -9.42 0.88
C PRO A 208 -23.79 -9.85 -0.23
N ARG A 209 -22.76 -9.05 -0.51
CA ARG A 209 -21.83 -9.24 -1.63
C ARG A 209 -20.78 -10.32 -1.31
N PRO A 210 -20.69 -11.42 -2.10
CA PRO A 210 -19.68 -12.45 -1.86
C PRO A 210 -18.23 -11.95 -2.07
N THR A 211 -18.03 -10.99 -2.97
CA THR A 211 -16.72 -10.38 -3.25
C THR A 211 -16.15 -9.65 -2.03
N PHE A 212 -17.00 -9.04 -1.20
CA PHE A 212 -16.60 -8.40 0.06
C PHE A 212 -15.99 -9.40 1.05
N TYR A 213 -16.62 -10.55 1.25
CA TYR A 213 -16.10 -11.56 2.19
C TYR A 213 -14.79 -12.19 1.71
N ASN A 214 -14.65 -12.39 0.40
CA ASN A 214 -13.39 -12.85 -0.19
C ASN A 214 -12.26 -11.83 0.04
N TYR A 215 -12.54 -10.54 -0.15
CA TYR A 215 -11.60 -9.46 0.15
C TYR A 215 -11.19 -9.47 1.63
N VAL A 216 -12.17 -9.50 2.55
CA VAL A 216 -11.93 -9.52 4.00
C VAL A 216 -11.10 -10.75 4.38
N ALA A 217 -11.35 -11.91 3.80
CA ALA A 217 -10.59 -13.13 4.05
C ALA A 217 -9.13 -13.00 3.59
N VAL A 218 -8.89 -12.48 2.37
CA VAL A 218 -7.54 -12.26 1.85
C VAL A 218 -6.77 -11.26 2.71
N MET A 219 -7.40 -10.13 3.08
CA MET A 219 -6.77 -9.11 3.92
C MET A 219 -6.51 -9.60 5.35
N PHE A 220 -7.39 -10.45 5.90
CA PHE A 220 -7.15 -11.13 7.18
C PHE A 220 -5.91 -12.03 7.10
N VAL A 221 -5.84 -12.93 6.12
CA VAL A 221 -4.70 -13.84 5.92
C VAL A 221 -3.41 -13.04 5.72
N PHE A 222 -3.44 -12.00 4.89
CA PHE A 222 -2.29 -11.13 4.67
C PHE A 222 -1.82 -10.42 5.96
N SER A 223 -2.78 -9.96 6.78
CA SER A 223 -2.49 -9.34 8.07
C SER A 223 -1.87 -10.33 9.07
N VAL A 224 -2.35 -11.57 9.12
CA VAL A 224 -1.80 -12.64 9.97
C VAL A 224 -0.40 -13.04 9.52
N ILE A 225 -0.15 -13.20 8.22
CA ILE A 225 1.18 -13.49 7.67
C ILE A 225 2.16 -12.37 8.02
N THR A 226 1.74 -11.10 7.86
CA THR A 226 2.60 -9.96 8.18
C THR A 226 2.85 -9.86 9.69
N LEU A 227 1.85 -10.12 10.52
CA LEU A 227 1.99 -10.16 11.98
C LEU A 227 2.99 -11.24 12.42
N PHE A 228 2.90 -12.43 11.81
CA PHE A 228 3.84 -13.51 12.03
C PHE A 228 5.27 -13.14 11.59
N ALA A 229 5.41 -12.52 10.42
CA ALA A 229 6.70 -12.00 9.93
C ALA A 229 7.32 -10.99 10.91
N CYS A 230 6.54 -10.01 11.38
CA CYS A 230 6.98 -9.03 12.37
C CYS A 230 7.37 -9.69 13.71
N GLY A 231 6.62 -10.69 14.16
CA GLY A 231 6.94 -11.45 15.37
C GLY A 231 8.27 -12.21 15.27
N LEU A 232 8.52 -12.85 14.13
CA LEU A 232 9.79 -13.51 13.85
C LEU A 232 10.95 -12.52 13.74
N ALA A 233 10.73 -11.39 13.07
CA ALA A 233 11.71 -10.31 12.93
C ALA A 233 12.07 -9.69 14.29
N ALA A 234 11.09 -9.53 15.19
CA ALA A 234 11.31 -9.03 16.55
C ALA A 234 12.22 -9.93 17.39
N ILE A 235 12.22 -11.26 17.14
CA ILE A 235 13.10 -12.24 17.80
C ILE A 235 14.48 -12.32 17.09
N GLY A 236 14.67 -11.57 16.00
CA GLY A 236 15.91 -11.54 15.23
C GLY A 236 16.06 -12.69 14.24
N ALA A 237 14.98 -13.42 13.94
CA ALA A 237 15.03 -14.48 12.93
C ALA A 237 15.10 -13.85 11.52
N GLY A 238 16.16 -14.15 10.76
CA GLY A 238 16.36 -13.61 9.41
C GLY A 238 15.21 -13.95 8.44
N LEU A 239 14.53 -15.08 8.65
CA LEU A 239 13.31 -15.45 7.91
C LEU A 239 12.16 -14.45 8.13
N GLY A 240 12.07 -13.83 9.31
CA GLY A 240 11.08 -12.80 9.60
C GLY A 240 11.28 -11.53 8.76
N ASN A 241 12.53 -11.06 8.64
CA ASN A 241 12.86 -9.91 7.80
C ASN A 241 12.56 -10.20 6.32
N TRP A 242 12.96 -11.37 5.82
CA TRP A 242 12.66 -11.78 4.44
C TRP A 242 11.15 -11.86 4.16
N LEU A 243 10.40 -12.47 5.08
CA LEU A 243 8.95 -12.60 4.93
C LEU A 243 8.25 -11.24 4.98
N TYR A 244 8.73 -10.33 5.84
CA TYR A 244 8.23 -8.96 5.91
C TYR A 244 8.52 -8.18 4.62
N ASP A 245 9.73 -8.28 4.07
CA ASP A 245 10.07 -7.64 2.80
C ASP A 245 9.19 -8.17 1.65
N LEU A 246 8.89 -9.48 1.64
CA LEU A 246 7.96 -10.08 0.70
C LEU A 246 6.53 -9.55 0.88
N THR A 247 6.04 -9.38 2.10
CA THR A 247 4.70 -8.81 2.30
C THR A 247 4.65 -7.35 1.87
N VAL A 248 5.68 -6.55 2.15
CA VAL A 248 5.79 -5.16 1.65
C VAL A 248 5.76 -5.14 0.12
N LEU A 249 6.53 -6.02 -0.54
CA LEU A 249 6.53 -6.17 -2.00
C LEU A 249 5.12 -6.44 -2.53
N CYS A 250 4.45 -7.45 -1.97
CA CYS A 250 3.09 -7.84 -2.36
C CYS A 250 2.07 -6.74 -2.10
N TYR A 251 2.18 -6.01 -0.98
CA TYR A 251 1.26 -4.93 -0.65
C TYR A 251 1.39 -3.80 -1.67
N HIS A 252 2.60 -3.30 -1.93
CA HIS A 252 2.82 -2.20 -2.85
C HIS A 252 2.58 -2.56 -4.32
N SER A 253 2.65 -3.83 -4.71
CA SER A 253 2.39 -4.28 -6.09
C SER A 253 0.94 -4.69 -6.34
N LEU A 254 0.31 -5.44 -5.42
CA LEU A 254 -0.96 -6.13 -5.66
C LEU A 254 -2.16 -5.48 -4.95
N TYR A 255 -1.96 -4.71 -3.88
CA TYR A 255 -3.07 -4.18 -3.09
C TYR A 255 -4.00 -3.26 -3.91
N LEU A 256 -3.43 -2.27 -4.61
CA LEU A 256 -4.22 -1.32 -5.40
C LEU A 256 -4.95 -1.98 -6.58
N PRO A 257 -4.32 -2.86 -7.39
CA PRO A 257 -5.03 -3.65 -8.39
C PRO A 257 -6.13 -4.53 -7.79
N PHE A 258 -5.85 -5.22 -6.69
CA PHE A 258 -6.81 -6.09 -6.01
C PHE A 258 -8.05 -5.30 -5.58
N LEU A 259 -7.85 -4.17 -4.91
CA LEU A 259 -8.93 -3.30 -4.46
C LEU A 259 -9.76 -2.74 -5.61
N TYR A 260 -9.11 -2.33 -6.71
CA TYR A 260 -9.81 -1.84 -7.89
C TYR A 260 -10.74 -2.92 -8.46
N VAL A 261 -10.24 -4.14 -8.64
CA VAL A 261 -10.99 -5.25 -9.23
C VAL A 261 -12.12 -5.72 -8.30
N THR A 262 -11.90 -5.79 -6.99
CA THR A 262 -12.91 -6.35 -6.07
C THR A 262 -14.06 -5.39 -5.78
N PHE A 263 -13.86 -4.09 -5.91
CA PHE A 263 -14.88 -3.11 -5.51
C PHE A 263 -15.16 -2.09 -6.61
N LEU A 264 -14.16 -1.31 -7.01
CA LEU A 264 -14.41 -0.19 -7.90
C LEU A 264 -14.94 -0.65 -9.26
N ALA A 265 -14.40 -1.73 -9.83
CA ALA A 265 -14.85 -2.27 -11.11
C ALA A 265 -16.35 -2.66 -11.10
N ASP A 266 -16.80 -3.33 -10.04
CA ASP A 266 -18.22 -3.73 -9.88
C ASP A 266 -19.13 -2.52 -9.65
N PHE A 267 -18.69 -1.52 -8.87
CA PHE A 267 -19.45 -0.28 -8.66
C PHE A 267 -19.69 0.47 -9.97
N PHE A 268 -18.71 0.50 -10.89
CA PHE A 268 -18.89 1.13 -12.20
C PHE A 268 -19.97 0.42 -13.02
N GLN A 269 -19.98 -0.92 -13.03
CA GLN A 269 -20.97 -1.68 -13.80
C GLN A 269 -22.39 -1.51 -13.27
N GLU A 270 -22.58 -1.46 -11.96
CA GLU A 270 -23.90 -1.24 -11.35
C GLU A 270 -24.45 0.16 -11.64
N GLU A 271 -23.63 1.21 -11.56
CA GLU A 271 -24.06 2.57 -11.89
C GLU A 271 -24.46 2.69 -13.38
N ASP A 272 -23.67 2.10 -14.29
CA ASP A 272 -23.99 2.08 -15.72
C ASP A 272 -25.34 1.36 -15.98
N PHE A 273 -25.59 0.24 -15.30
CA PHE A 273 -26.86 -0.51 -15.45
C PHE A 273 -28.07 0.23 -14.88
N LEU A 274 -27.96 0.83 -13.69
CA LEU A 274 -29.06 1.59 -13.08
C LEU A 274 -29.46 2.78 -13.95
N LEU A 275 -28.47 3.41 -14.56
CA LEU A 275 -28.65 4.52 -15.45
C LEU A 275 -29.31 4.14 -16.78
N ASP A 276 -28.89 3.03 -17.39
CA ASP A 276 -29.54 2.51 -18.58
C ASP A 276 -31.02 2.24 -18.29
N ASN A 277 -31.33 1.61 -17.15
CA ASN A 277 -32.72 1.40 -16.73
C ASN A 277 -33.50 2.71 -16.56
N ALA A 278 -32.91 3.73 -15.93
CA ALA A 278 -33.57 5.03 -15.77
C ALA A 278 -33.85 5.70 -17.13
N TYR A 279 -32.91 5.60 -18.06
CA TYR A 279 -33.08 6.11 -19.42
C TYR A 279 -34.15 5.32 -20.20
N TYR A 280 -34.15 3.98 -20.10
CA TYR A 280 -35.20 3.16 -20.68
C TYR A 280 -36.58 3.46 -20.09
N SER A 281 -36.67 3.71 -18.78
CA SER A 281 -37.93 4.14 -18.17
C SER A 281 -38.38 5.51 -18.67
N GLU A 282 -37.47 6.46 -18.85
CA GLU A 282 -37.81 7.79 -19.40
C GLU A 282 -38.27 7.69 -20.86
N MET A 283 -37.62 6.87 -21.69
CA MET A 283 -38.08 6.60 -23.06
C MET A 283 -39.44 5.89 -23.07
N LYS A 284 -39.68 4.97 -22.15
CA LYS A 284 -40.97 4.30 -21.99
C LYS A 284 -42.06 5.29 -21.59
N ASP A 285 -41.82 6.15 -20.61
CA ASP A 285 -42.78 7.17 -20.18
C ASP A 285 -43.05 8.21 -21.26
N ALA A 286 -42.08 8.46 -22.16
CA ALA A 286 -42.24 9.30 -23.33
C ALA A 286 -43.03 8.64 -24.48
N GLY A 287 -43.54 7.42 -24.31
CA GLY A 287 -44.33 6.71 -25.31
C GLY A 287 -43.53 6.20 -26.51
N PHE A 288 -42.19 6.18 -26.45
CA PHE A 288 -41.35 5.69 -27.54
C PHE A 288 -41.53 4.20 -27.84
N PHE A 289 -42.10 3.44 -26.89
CA PHE A 289 -42.35 2.00 -27.01
C PHE A 289 -43.85 1.65 -27.12
N ASP A 290 -44.75 2.64 -27.13
CA ASP A 290 -46.19 2.45 -27.33
C ASP A 290 -46.53 2.37 -28.84
N ALA A 291 -45.67 1.70 -29.62
CA ALA A 291 -46.00 1.36 -30.99
C ALA A 291 -47.01 0.21 -30.95
N ASP A 292 -48.28 0.56 -31.17
CA ASP A 292 -49.34 -0.39 -31.52
C ASP A 292 -48.89 -1.20 -32.75
N TRP A 293 -48.39 -2.41 -32.52
CA TRP A 293 -48.19 -3.41 -33.58
C TRP A 293 -49.54 -4.05 -33.88
N GLU A 294 -50.40 -3.33 -34.62
CA GLU A 294 -51.52 -3.93 -35.37
C GLU A 294 -51.07 -4.39 -36.76
#